data_AF-A0A9Q0PPB4-F1
#
_entry.id   AF-A0A9Q0PPB4-F1
#
_cell.length_a   1.000
_cell.length_b   1.000
_cell.length_c   1.000
_cell.angle_alpha   90.00
_cell.angle_beta   90.00
_cell.angle_gamma   90.00
#
_symmetry.space_group_name_H-M   'P 1'
#
loop_
_entity.id
_entity.type
_entity.pdbx_description
1 polymer ?
#
loop_
_entity_poly.entity_id
_entity_poly.type
_entity_poly.pdbx_seq_one_letter_code
_entity_poly.pdbx_strand_id
1 'polypeptide(L)'
;MAPYLDCISQGVGTIMASYSSWNGHQLHAHRFLLTEVLKDKLGFKGFVISDWEALDRLSKPLGSNYRRCVSTAVNAGTDMVMVGQKHREFVKDLIFLAESGEIPMTRIDDAVERILRVKFVAGLFEYPFADRSLLDIVGSKLHRELAREVVRKSLVLLKNGKDPKKPLLPLDRSAKKILVAGTHADDLGYQCGGWTIAWNGMSGRITIGTTILDAIKEAIGEETEVIYEKNPSPDTLASQDISYAIVAVGEDPYAEFTGDNPELVIPFNGADIISSVADKIPTLVVLISGRPLVIEPWLLKKIDGLIAAWLPGTEGEGITDVIFGDYDF
;
A
#
# COMPACT_ATOMS: atom_id res chain seq x y z
N MET A 1 -6.01 -17.76 -7.78
CA MET A 1 -7.15 -17.93 -8.71
C MET A 1 -8.48 -17.53 -8.05
N ALA A 2 -8.80 -17.96 -6.82
CA ALA A 2 -10.11 -17.69 -6.21
C ALA A 2 -10.58 -16.21 -6.29
N PRO A 3 -9.76 -15.19 -5.96
CA PRO A 3 -10.20 -13.79 -6.08
C PRO A 3 -10.54 -13.35 -7.51
N TYR A 4 -9.97 -13.98 -8.53
CA TYR A 4 -10.29 -13.65 -9.93
C TYR A 4 -11.73 -14.02 -10.27
N LEU A 5 -12.28 -15.10 -9.69
CA LEU A 5 -13.66 -15.50 -9.93
C LEU A 5 -14.63 -14.43 -9.42
N ASP A 6 -14.40 -13.95 -8.20
CA ASP A 6 -15.23 -12.92 -7.58
C ASP A 6 -15.15 -11.61 -8.38
N CYS A 7 -13.96 -11.16 -8.75
CA CYS A 7 -13.79 -9.96 -9.57
C CYS A 7 -14.45 -10.08 -10.96
N ILE A 8 -14.34 -11.23 -11.62
CA ILE A 8 -15.00 -11.49 -12.91
C ILE A 8 -16.52 -11.48 -12.76
N SER A 9 -17.05 -12.11 -11.69
CA SER A 9 -18.50 -12.13 -11.43
C SER A 9 -19.08 -10.74 -11.15
N GLN A 10 -18.26 -9.83 -10.60
CA GLN A 10 -18.60 -8.43 -10.36
C GLN A 10 -18.34 -7.52 -11.58
N GLY A 11 -17.91 -8.08 -12.70
CA GLY A 11 -17.75 -7.34 -13.95
C GLY A 11 -16.47 -6.51 -14.05
N VAL A 12 -15.37 -6.95 -13.43
CA VAL A 12 -14.05 -6.28 -13.57
C VAL A 12 -13.71 -6.06 -15.06
N GLY A 13 -13.37 -4.83 -15.42
CA GLY A 13 -13.15 -4.44 -16.82
C GLY A 13 -11.79 -4.85 -17.38
N THR A 14 -10.77 -4.94 -16.53
CA THR A 14 -9.39 -5.21 -16.95
C THR A 14 -8.68 -6.14 -15.97
N ILE A 15 -7.75 -6.93 -16.47
CA ILE A 15 -6.87 -7.78 -15.66
C ILE A 15 -5.44 -7.58 -16.14
N MET A 16 -4.53 -7.26 -15.21
CA MET A 16 -3.11 -7.12 -15.52
C MET A 16 -2.37 -8.44 -15.33
N ALA A 17 -1.60 -8.85 -16.34
CA ALA A 17 -0.71 -10.00 -16.21
C ALA A 17 0.50 -9.64 -15.34
N SER A 18 0.90 -10.52 -14.41
CA SER A 18 2.02 -10.31 -13.48
C SER A 18 3.38 -10.61 -14.14
N TYR A 19 4.45 -9.90 -13.72
CA TYR A 19 5.82 -10.22 -14.14
C TYR A 19 6.30 -11.62 -13.75
N SER A 20 5.64 -12.24 -12.76
CA SER A 20 6.08 -13.50 -12.17
C SER A 20 6.01 -14.67 -13.15
N SER A 21 6.60 -15.78 -12.73
CA SER A 21 6.53 -17.05 -13.44
C SER A 21 5.74 -18.07 -12.62
N TRP A 22 4.98 -18.92 -13.29
CA TRP A 22 4.39 -20.11 -12.69
C TRP A 22 5.08 -21.36 -13.24
N ASN A 23 5.65 -22.18 -12.35
CA ASN A 23 6.45 -23.36 -12.73
C ASN A 23 7.55 -23.06 -13.77
N GLY A 24 8.21 -21.92 -13.64
CA GLY A 24 9.27 -21.48 -14.56
C GLY A 24 8.79 -20.80 -15.85
N HIS A 25 7.48 -20.75 -16.10
CA HIS A 25 6.90 -20.10 -17.27
C HIS A 25 6.40 -18.69 -16.92
N GLN A 26 6.93 -17.68 -17.61
CA GLN A 26 6.55 -16.28 -17.42
C GLN A 26 5.08 -16.06 -17.79
N LEU A 27 4.34 -15.37 -16.91
CA LEU A 27 2.89 -15.24 -17.08
C LEU A 27 2.49 -14.41 -18.30
N HIS A 28 3.27 -13.40 -18.69
CA HIS A 28 3.05 -12.65 -19.93
C HIS A 28 3.18 -13.50 -21.20
N ALA A 29 3.79 -14.69 -21.14
CA ALA A 29 3.90 -15.64 -22.24
C ALA A 29 2.97 -16.87 -22.08
N HIS A 30 2.14 -16.91 -21.03
CA HIS A 30 1.48 -18.14 -20.60
C HIS A 30 0.07 -18.32 -21.20
N ARG A 31 0.00 -18.78 -22.46
CA ARG A 31 -1.27 -18.98 -23.20
C ARG A 31 -2.34 -19.75 -22.44
N PHE A 32 -1.96 -20.86 -21.80
CA PHE A 32 -2.88 -21.67 -21.02
C PHE A 32 -3.59 -20.86 -19.91
N LEU A 33 -2.88 -19.98 -19.19
CA LEU A 33 -3.49 -19.21 -18.11
C LEU A 33 -4.23 -17.98 -18.64
N LEU A 34 -3.64 -17.23 -19.56
CA LEU A 34 -4.23 -15.98 -20.06
C LEU A 34 -5.40 -16.20 -21.01
N THR A 35 -5.35 -17.24 -21.85
CA THR A 35 -6.41 -17.52 -22.83
C THR A 35 -7.29 -18.67 -22.33
N GLU A 36 -6.75 -19.88 -22.21
CA GLU A 36 -7.58 -21.08 -22.01
C GLU A 36 -8.28 -21.09 -20.65
N VAL A 37 -7.60 -20.61 -19.60
CA VAL A 37 -8.21 -20.47 -18.27
C VAL A 37 -8.97 -19.17 -18.16
N LEU A 38 -8.30 -18.02 -18.24
CA LEU A 38 -8.93 -16.73 -17.92
C LEU A 38 -10.04 -16.34 -18.90
N LYS A 39 -9.77 -16.37 -20.20
CA LYS A 39 -10.74 -15.93 -21.22
C LYS A 39 -11.80 -17.00 -21.50
N ASP A 40 -11.37 -18.25 -21.71
CA ASP A 40 -12.26 -19.30 -22.20
C ASP A 40 -13.01 -19.98 -21.05
N LYS A 41 -12.28 -20.52 -20.07
CA LYS A 41 -12.88 -21.27 -18.96
C LYS A 41 -13.59 -20.38 -17.94
N LEU A 42 -12.97 -19.27 -17.52
CA LEU A 42 -13.56 -18.33 -16.56
C LEU A 42 -14.49 -17.30 -17.23
N GLY A 43 -14.49 -17.25 -18.57
CA GLY A 43 -15.40 -16.40 -19.32
C GLY A 43 -15.08 -14.91 -19.25
N PHE A 44 -13.86 -14.50 -18.86
CA PHE A 44 -13.49 -13.09 -18.78
C PHE A 44 -13.69 -12.37 -20.13
N LYS A 45 -14.51 -11.31 -20.13
CA LYS A 45 -14.88 -10.53 -21.32
C LYS A 45 -14.23 -9.14 -21.38
N GLY A 46 -13.54 -8.72 -20.33
CA GLY A 46 -12.70 -7.53 -20.38
C GLY A 46 -11.44 -7.75 -21.22
N PHE A 47 -10.49 -6.84 -21.10
CA PHE A 47 -9.19 -6.96 -21.77
C PHE A 47 -8.05 -7.22 -20.77
N VAL A 48 -7.07 -8.03 -21.19
CA VAL A 48 -5.84 -8.33 -20.47
C VAL A 48 -4.78 -7.28 -20.84
N ILE A 49 -4.28 -6.57 -19.84
CA ILE A 49 -3.20 -5.60 -20.01
C ILE A 49 -1.86 -6.19 -19.52
N SER A 50 -0.75 -5.86 -20.18
CA SER A 50 0.57 -6.17 -19.64
C SER A 50 0.88 -5.28 -18.43
N ASP A 51 1.87 -5.70 -17.64
CA ASP A 51 2.51 -4.80 -16.67
C ASP A 51 3.53 -3.90 -17.42
N TRP A 52 4.10 -2.91 -16.74
CA TRP A 52 5.00 -1.91 -17.30
C TRP A 52 6.26 -2.53 -17.91
N GLU A 53 6.48 -2.36 -19.22
CA GLU A 53 7.65 -2.91 -19.93
C GLU A 53 7.79 -4.44 -19.75
N ALA A 54 6.69 -5.14 -19.47
CA ALA A 54 6.73 -6.56 -19.15
C ALA A 54 7.20 -7.43 -20.32
N LEU A 55 6.93 -7.01 -21.56
CA LEU A 55 7.38 -7.73 -22.74
C LEU A 55 8.91 -7.73 -22.86
N ASP A 56 9.58 -6.67 -22.44
CA ASP A 56 11.05 -6.61 -22.42
C ASP A 56 11.63 -7.70 -21.49
N ARG A 57 10.90 -8.08 -20.44
CA ARG A 57 11.29 -9.12 -19.48
C ARG A 57 11.12 -10.55 -20.01
N LEU A 58 10.52 -10.73 -21.18
CA LEU A 58 10.36 -12.05 -21.82
C LEU A 58 11.65 -12.60 -22.45
N SER A 59 12.71 -11.79 -22.51
CA SER A 59 13.98 -12.18 -23.10
C SER A 59 15.17 -11.89 -22.19
N LYS A 60 16.27 -12.61 -22.47
CA LYS A 60 17.58 -12.39 -21.84
C LYS A 60 18.62 -12.26 -22.96
N PRO A 61 19.38 -11.15 -23.05
CA PRO A 61 19.29 -9.92 -22.24
C PRO A 61 17.93 -9.22 -22.32
N LEU A 62 17.62 -8.39 -21.33
CA LEU A 62 16.35 -7.64 -21.24
C LEU A 62 16.10 -6.85 -22.54
N GLY A 63 14.89 -6.94 -23.08
CA GLY A 63 14.48 -6.21 -24.28
C GLY A 63 15.13 -6.70 -25.58
N SER A 64 15.94 -7.76 -25.54
CA SER A 64 16.47 -8.39 -26.75
C SER A 64 15.35 -9.11 -27.52
N ASN A 65 15.48 -9.23 -28.84
CA ASN A 65 14.48 -9.89 -29.69
C ASN A 65 13.05 -9.38 -29.46
N TYR A 66 12.87 -8.06 -29.33
CA TYR A 66 11.61 -7.46 -28.90
C TYR A 66 10.38 -7.88 -29.73
N ARG A 67 10.51 -7.96 -31.06
CA ARG A 67 9.47 -8.52 -31.94
C ARG A 67 8.99 -9.91 -31.51
N ARG A 68 9.91 -10.80 -31.11
CA ARG A 68 9.55 -12.13 -30.60
C ARG A 68 8.80 -12.01 -29.27
N CYS A 69 9.18 -11.09 -28.39
CA CYS A 69 8.46 -10.82 -27.15
C CYS A 69 7.02 -10.34 -27.42
N VAL A 70 6.85 -9.44 -28.40
CA VAL A 70 5.52 -8.97 -28.87
C VAL A 70 4.69 -10.15 -29.38
N SER A 71 5.23 -10.94 -30.31
CA SER A 71 4.56 -12.13 -30.85
C SER A 71 4.14 -13.09 -29.73
N THR A 72 5.06 -13.38 -28.81
CA THR A 72 4.82 -14.31 -27.69
C THR A 72 3.69 -13.81 -26.78
N ALA A 73 3.72 -12.54 -26.36
CA ALA A 73 2.74 -12.01 -25.41
C ALA A 73 1.35 -11.84 -26.01
N VAL A 74 1.27 -11.37 -27.26
CA VAL A 74 -0.01 -11.17 -27.96
C VAL A 74 -0.66 -12.50 -28.29
N ASN A 75 0.10 -13.49 -28.79
CA ASN A 75 -0.41 -14.83 -29.04
C ASN A 75 -0.76 -15.60 -27.76
N ALA A 76 -0.15 -15.25 -26.61
CA ALA A 76 -0.54 -15.80 -25.32
C ALA A 76 -1.90 -15.29 -24.81
N GLY A 77 -2.37 -14.13 -25.26
CA GLY A 77 -3.68 -13.60 -24.88
C GLY A 77 -3.66 -12.16 -24.38
N THR A 78 -2.52 -11.46 -24.37
CA THR A 78 -2.45 -10.04 -24.02
C THR A 78 -3.22 -9.21 -25.03
N ASP A 79 -4.03 -8.26 -24.57
CA ASP A 79 -4.90 -7.42 -25.42
C ASP A 79 -4.32 -6.01 -25.56
N MET A 80 -3.83 -5.44 -24.45
CA MET A 80 -3.22 -4.12 -24.40
C MET A 80 -1.81 -4.22 -23.80
N VAL A 81 -0.84 -3.57 -24.43
CA VAL A 81 0.54 -3.58 -23.96
C VAL A 81 0.90 -2.24 -23.34
N MET A 82 1.34 -2.26 -22.09
CA MET A 82 1.94 -1.12 -21.40
C MET A 82 3.42 -1.04 -21.78
N VAL A 83 3.69 -0.42 -22.94
CA VAL A 83 5.00 -0.47 -23.62
C VAL A 83 6.12 0.28 -22.87
N GLY A 84 5.78 1.26 -22.03
CA GLY A 84 6.77 2.20 -21.50
C GLY A 84 7.26 3.14 -22.59
N GLN A 85 8.56 3.13 -22.90
CA GLN A 85 9.17 4.14 -23.79
C GLN A 85 9.17 3.76 -25.29
N LYS A 86 9.10 2.46 -25.64
CA LYS A 86 9.35 1.94 -27.01
C LYS A 86 8.11 1.87 -27.93
N HIS A 87 7.12 2.74 -27.75
CA HIS A 87 5.83 2.65 -28.46
C HIS A 87 5.95 2.57 -29.99
N ARG A 88 6.89 3.31 -30.60
CA ARG A 88 7.10 3.28 -32.07
C ARG A 88 7.62 1.91 -32.56
N GLU A 89 8.53 1.30 -31.81
CA GLU A 89 9.06 -0.03 -32.13
C GLU A 89 7.98 -1.09 -31.95
N PHE A 90 7.22 -1.02 -30.85
CA PHE A 90 6.08 -1.90 -30.60
C PHE A 90 5.06 -1.88 -31.75
N VAL A 91 4.62 -0.70 -32.19
CA VAL A 91 3.65 -0.57 -33.29
C VAL A 91 4.21 -1.14 -34.59
N LYS A 92 5.47 -0.81 -34.93
CA LYS A 92 6.13 -1.34 -36.13
C LYS A 92 6.20 -2.86 -36.12
N ASP A 93 6.60 -3.45 -34.99
CA ASP A 93 6.73 -4.91 -34.86
C ASP A 93 5.37 -5.60 -34.85
N LEU A 94 4.35 -5.03 -34.20
CA LEU A 94 2.99 -5.58 -34.21
C LEU A 94 2.37 -5.59 -35.61
N ILE A 95 2.55 -4.50 -36.38
CA ILE A 95 2.10 -4.42 -37.78
C ILE A 95 2.79 -5.51 -38.61
N PHE A 96 4.12 -5.60 -38.52
CA PHE A 96 4.87 -6.62 -39.25
C PHE A 96 4.37 -8.03 -38.91
N LEU A 97 4.16 -8.34 -37.63
CA LEU A 97 3.69 -9.65 -37.17
C LEU A 97 2.28 -9.99 -37.66
N ALA A 98 1.41 -8.99 -37.80
CA ALA A 98 0.07 -9.17 -38.36
C ALA A 98 0.13 -9.38 -39.88
N GLU A 99 0.92 -8.57 -40.60
CA GLU A 99 1.13 -8.68 -42.05
C GLU A 99 1.82 -9.98 -42.45
N SER A 100 2.76 -10.47 -41.63
CA SER A 100 3.45 -11.75 -41.85
C SER A 100 2.58 -12.97 -41.48
N GLY A 101 1.48 -12.77 -40.76
CA GLY A 101 0.59 -13.83 -40.27
C GLY A 101 1.10 -14.55 -39.01
N GLU A 102 2.22 -14.10 -38.41
CA GLU A 102 2.72 -14.62 -37.14
C GLU A 102 1.81 -14.30 -35.95
N ILE A 103 1.05 -13.21 -36.03
CA ILE A 103 -0.14 -12.95 -35.21
C ILE A 103 -1.35 -12.96 -36.16
N PRO A 104 -2.29 -13.91 -36.01
CA PRO A 104 -3.45 -13.96 -36.89
C PRO A 104 -4.37 -12.77 -36.65
N MET A 105 -5.03 -12.26 -37.71
CA MET A 105 -5.97 -11.15 -37.59
C MET A 105 -7.10 -11.43 -36.59
N THR A 106 -7.53 -12.68 -36.42
CA THR A 106 -8.50 -13.07 -35.39
C THR A 106 -8.03 -12.77 -33.96
N ARG A 107 -6.71 -12.80 -33.69
CA ARG A 107 -6.14 -12.41 -32.40
C ARG A 107 -6.15 -10.89 -32.23
N ILE A 108 -5.86 -10.14 -33.29
CA ILE A 108 -5.96 -8.67 -33.30
C ILE A 108 -7.42 -8.25 -33.08
N ASP A 109 -8.36 -8.87 -33.78
CA ASP A 109 -9.79 -8.59 -33.66
C ASP A 109 -10.30 -8.90 -32.24
N ASP A 110 -9.92 -10.04 -31.63
CA ASP A 110 -10.28 -10.35 -30.23
C ASP A 110 -9.72 -9.29 -29.25
N ALA A 111 -8.46 -8.86 -29.43
CA ALA A 111 -7.86 -7.83 -28.57
C ALA A 111 -8.60 -6.49 -28.71
N VAL A 112 -8.86 -6.05 -29.94
CA VAL A 112 -9.53 -4.79 -30.22
C VAL A 112 -10.99 -4.83 -29.77
N GLU A 113 -11.71 -5.93 -30.00
CA GLU A 113 -13.10 -6.10 -29.55
C GLU A 113 -13.21 -5.94 -28.03
N ARG A 114 -12.29 -6.55 -27.26
CA ARG A 114 -12.27 -6.43 -25.80
C ARG A 114 -11.98 -5.01 -25.33
N ILE A 115 -11.00 -4.34 -25.95
CA ILE A 115 -10.67 -2.94 -25.63
C ILE A 115 -11.86 -2.03 -25.92
N LEU A 116 -12.48 -2.18 -27.10
CA LEU A 116 -13.64 -1.38 -27.49
C LEU A 116 -14.84 -1.68 -26.59
N ARG A 117 -15.10 -2.95 -26.26
CA ARG A 117 -16.18 -3.33 -25.33
C ARG A 117 -16.05 -2.59 -24.01
N VAL A 118 -14.86 -2.58 -23.40
CA VAL A 118 -14.64 -1.87 -22.13
C VAL A 118 -14.81 -0.36 -22.29
N LYS A 119 -14.32 0.23 -23.39
CA LYS A 119 -14.51 1.67 -23.66
C LYS A 119 -15.98 2.07 -23.83
N PHE A 120 -16.77 1.26 -24.55
CA PHE A 120 -18.21 1.50 -24.73
C PHE A 120 -18.98 1.29 -23.42
N VAL A 121 -18.73 0.21 -22.68
CA VAL A 121 -19.40 -0.06 -21.40
C VAL A 121 -19.08 1.02 -20.36
N ALA A 122 -17.85 1.57 -20.37
CA ALA A 122 -17.46 2.66 -19.49
C ALA A 122 -18.01 4.05 -19.92
N GLY A 123 -18.73 4.14 -21.05
CA GLY A 123 -19.26 5.41 -21.56
C GLY A 123 -18.18 6.38 -22.07
N LEU A 124 -16.98 5.89 -22.39
CA LEU A 124 -15.85 6.74 -22.78
C LEU A 124 -16.08 7.46 -24.11
N PHE A 125 -16.94 6.92 -24.98
CA PHE A 125 -17.29 7.56 -26.25
C PHE A 125 -18.31 8.69 -26.05
N GLU A 126 -19.18 8.57 -25.04
CA GLU A 126 -20.15 9.60 -24.67
C GLU A 126 -19.50 10.71 -23.84
N TYR A 127 -18.57 10.35 -22.94
CA TYR A 127 -17.89 11.27 -22.03
C TYR A 127 -16.36 11.14 -22.14
N PRO A 128 -15.74 11.57 -23.25
CA PRO A 128 -14.31 11.39 -23.48
C PRO A 128 -13.41 12.38 -22.73
N PHE A 129 -13.99 13.40 -22.10
CA PHE A 129 -13.26 14.46 -21.41
C PHE A 129 -13.60 14.51 -19.92
N ALA A 130 -12.68 15.07 -19.13
CA ALA A 130 -12.88 15.24 -17.70
C ALA A 130 -14.02 16.23 -17.39
N ASP A 131 -14.85 15.89 -16.43
CA ASP A 131 -15.81 16.79 -15.81
C ASP A 131 -15.14 17.57 -14.67
N ARG A 132 -14.91 18.86 -14.88
CA ARG A 132 -14.27 19.73 -13.89
C ARG A 132 -15.14 20.02 -12.66
N SER A 133 -16.45 19.77 -12.73
CA SER A 133 -17.33 19.94 -11.56
C SER A 133 -17.04 18.93 -10.43
N LEU A 134 -16.34 17.84 -10.75
CA LEU A 134 -15.97 16.78 -9.79
C LEU A 134 -14.67 17.10 -9.01
N LEU A 135 -14.01 18.22 -9.26
CA LEU A 135 -12.72 18.54 -8.62
C LEU A 135 -12.82 18.60 -7.09
N ASP A 136 -13.93 19.11 -6.56
CA ASP A 136 -14.14 19.23 -5.10
C ASP A 136 -14.30 17.88 -4.39
N ILE A 137 -14.46 16.78 -5.14
CA ILE A 137 -14.49 15.41 -4.61
C ILE A 137 -13.08 14.97 -4.16
N VAL A 138 -12.03 15.47 -4.82
CA VAL A 138 -10.64 15.09 -4.53
C VAL A 138 -10.24 15.59 -3.14
N GLY A 139 -9.99 14.67 -2.22
CA GLY A 139 -9.65 15.00 -0.83
C GLY A 139 -10.80 15.59 -0.03
N SER A 140 -12.05 15.39 -0.47
CA SER A 140 -13.25 15.87 0.22
C SER A 140 -13.36 15.34 1.65
N LYS A 141 -14.03 16.10 2.52
CA LYS A 141 -14.24 15.73 3.92
C LYS A 141 -14.89 14.35 4.07
N LEU A 142 -15.89 14.03 3.23
CA LEU A 142 -16.58 12.75 3.27
C LEU A 142 -15.62 11.57 3.01
N HIS A 143 -14.70 11.70 2.06
CA HIS A 143 -13.72 10.65 1.78
C HIS A 143 -12.67 10.53 2.89
N ARG A 144 -12.28 11.66 3.51
CA ARG A 144 -11.40 11.67 4.68
C ARG A 144 -12.04 11.03 5.89
N GLU A 145 -13.31 11.31 6.16
CA GLU A 145 -14.07 10.66 7.23
C GLU A 145 -14.16 9.13 7.02
N LEU A 146 -14.41 8.69 5.78
CA LEU A 146 -14.37 7.26 5.44
C LEU A 146 -12.96 6.67 5.60
N ALA A 147 -11.91 7.38 5.18
CA ALA A 147 -10.53 6.92 5.34
C ALA A 147 -10.17 6.80 6.83
N ARG A 148 -10.53 7.76 7.68
CA ARG A 148 -10.40 7.69 9.15
C ARG A 148 -11.09 6.45 9.73
N GLU A 149 -12.31 6.14 9.28
CA GLU A 149 -13.03 4.93 9.68
C GLU A 149 -12.28 3.64 9.27
N VAL A 150 -11.75 3.60 8.05
CA VAL A 150 -10.98 2.45 7.55
C VAL A 150 -9.66 2.28 8.31
N VAL A 151 -8.97 3.39 8.62
CA VAL A 151 -7.76 3.39 9.46
C VAL A 151 -8.07 2.71 10.78
N ARG A 152 -9.08 3.20 11.50
CA ARG A 152 -9.51 2.60 12.77
C ARG A 152 -9.73 1.10 12.65
N LYS A 153 -10.54 0.67 11.67
CA LYS A 153 -10.93 -0.74 11.51
C LYS A 153 -9.78 -1.64 11.05
N SER A 154 -8.69 -1.06 10.56
CA SER A 154 -7.51 -1.81 10.13
C SER A 154 -6.58 -2.16 11.31
N LEU A 155 -6.66 -1.43 12.41
CA LEU A 155 -5.74 -1.58 13.53
C LEU A 155 -5.87 -2.96 14.19
N VAL A 156 -4.74 -3.59 14.47
CA VAL A 156 -4.72 -4.86 15.22
C VAL A 156 -4.04 -4.63 16.56
N LEU A 157 -4.81 -4.78 17.63
CA LEU A 157 -4.29 -4.75 18.99
C LEU A 157 -3.58 -6.08 19.30
N LEU A 158 -2.26 -6.04 19.37
CA LEU A 158 -1.42 -7.22 19.62
C LEU A 158 -1.08 -7.39 21.10
N LYS A 159 -1.07 -6.30 21.87
CA LYS A 159 -0.82 -6.33 23.32
C LYS A 159 -1.50 -5.16 24.01
N ASN A 160 -2.13 -5.42 25.16
CA ASN A 160 -2.74 -4.39 26.00
C ASN A 160 -2.50 -4.66 27.50
N GLY A 161 -1.32 -4.27 27.99
CA GLY A 161 -0.85 -4.51 29.35
C GLY A 161 0.16 -5.66 29.43
N LYS A 162 1.10 -5.56 30.38
CA LYS A 162 1.98 -6.68 30.79
C LYS A 162 1.24 -7.68 31.68
N ASP A 163 0.25 -7.20 32.43
CA ASP A 163 -0.68 -7.98 33.23
C ASP A 163 -2.07 -7.83 32.59
N PRO A 164 -2.75 -8.93 32.21
CA PRO A 164 -4.11 -8.87 31.64
C PRO A 164 -5.15 -8.14 32.51
N LYS A 165 -4.89 -7.99 33.81
CA LYS A 165 -5.77 -7.25 34.74
C LYS A 165 -5.53 -5.75 34.76
N LYS A 166 -4.48 -5.27 34.09
CA LYS A 166 -4.06 -3.86 34.05
C LYS A 166 -3.83 -3.43 32.60
N PRO A 167 -4.91 -3.23 31.82
CA PRO A 167 -4.78 -2.76 30.45
C PRO A 167 -4.18 -1.34 30.43
N LEU A 168 -3.42 -1.03 29.38
CA LEU A 168 -2.93 0.31 29.09
C LEU A 168 -3.99 1.12 28.32
N LEU A 169 -4.68 0.47 27.39
CA LEU A 169 -5.69 1.06 26.51
C LEU A 169 -7.11 0.83 27.07
N PRO A 170 -8.01 1.81 26.92
CA PRO A 170 -7.77 3.12 26.32
C PRO A 170 -6.90 4.03 27.20
N LEU A 171 -6.10 4.89 26.56
CA LEU A 171 -5.23 5.86 27.22
C LEU A 171 -6.06 6.97 27.87
N ASP A 172 -5.57 7.48 29.00
CA ASP A 172 -6.21 8.56 29.75
C ASP A 172 -5.97 9.93 29.08
N ARG A 173 -7.03 10.55 28.55
CA ARG A 173 -6.97 11.90 27.95
C ARG A 173 -6.72 13.00 28.98
N SER A 174 -6.95 12.74 30.27
CA SER A 174 -6.78 13.71 31.35
C SER A 174 -5.37 13.69 31.97
N ALA A 175 -4.46 12.88 31.42
CA ALA A 175 -3.07 12.85 31.82
C ALA A 175 -2.44 14.24 31.67
N LYS A 176 -1.77 14.76 32.72
CA LYS A 176 -1.21 16.11 32.68
C LYS A 176 -0.08 16.28 31.67
N LYS A 177 0.67 15.21 31.42
CA LYS A 177 1.86 15.20 30.57
C LYS A 177 2.06 13.83 29.94
N ILE A 178 2.32 13.82 28.63
CA ILE A 178 2.58 12.61 27.85
C ILE A 178 3.79 12.79 26.94
N LEU A 179 4.37 11.68 26.50
CA LEU A 179 5.44 11.67 25.50
C LEU A 179 4.95 11.05 24.19
N VAL A 180 5.21 11.73 23.09
CA VAL A 180 5.10 11.19 21.74
C VAL A 180 6.49 11.10 21.13
N ALA A 181 6.87 9.93 20.62
CA ALA A 181 8.22 9.69 20.14
C ALA A 181 8.27 8.73 18.95
N GLY A 182 9.46 8.56 18.40
CA GLY A 182 9.73 7.63 17.31
C GLY A 182 9.69 8.28 15.94
N THR A 183 10.28 7.58 14.97
CA THR A 183 10.56 8.11 13.64
C THR A 183 9.32 8.37 12.80
N HIS A 184 8.19 7.75 13.15
CA HIS A 184 6.95 7.77 12.39
C HIS A 184 5.85 8.64 13.03
N ALA A 185 6.08 9.18 14.23
CA ALA A 185 5.04 9.90 14.95
C ALA A 185 4.62 11.20 14.24
N ASP A 186 5.56 11.89 13.59
CA ASP A 186 5.29 13.13 12.83
C ASP A 186 5.84 13.06 11.41
N ASP A 187 5.53 11.96 10.72
CA ASP A 187 5.94 11.77 9.32
C ASP A 187 4.75 11.21 8.50
N LEU A 188 4.07 12.11 7.79
CA LEU A 188 2.90 11.77 6.98
C LEU A 188 3.25 10.79 5.86
N GLY A 189 4.43 10.94 5.27
CA GLY A 189 4.89 10.07 4.19
C GLY A 189 5.13 8.65 4.67
N TYR A 190 5.73 8.48 5.84
CA TYR A 190 5.96 7.16 6.43
C TYR A 190 4.66 6.44 6.81
N GLN A 191 3.66 7.13 7.37
CA GLN A 191 2.37 6.48 7.63
C GLN A 191 1.58 6.17 6.35
N CYS A 192 1.91 6.78 5.20
CA CYS A 192 1.31 6.44 3.91
C CYS A 192 2.01 5.27 3.20
N GLY A 193 3.34 5.21 3.25
CA GLY A 193 4.13 4.19 2.56
C GLY A 193 4.28 4.44 1.05
N GLY A 194 4.59 3.36 0.32
CA GLY A 194 4.77 3.41 -1.14
C GLY A 194 3.50 3.78 -1.90
N TRP A 195 3.64 4.08 -3.19
CA TRP A 195 2.52 4.50 -4.05
C TRP A 195 1.76 5.76 -3.58
N THR A 196 2.37 6.57 -2.72
CA THR A 196 1.81 7.83 -2.25
C THR A 196 2.65 9.00 -2.76
N ILE A 197 2.07 9.80 -3.67
CA ILE A 197 2.72 10.91 -4.41
C ILE A 197 3.85 10.45 -5.33
N ALA A 198 4.86 9.75 -4.80
CA ALA A 198 5.94 9.13 -5.55
C ALA A 198 5.79 7.59 -5.57
N TRP A 199 6.44 6.93 -6.53
CA TRP A 199 6.39 5.47 -6.69
C TRP A 199 6.80 4.72 -5.41
N ASN A 200 8.00 4.99 -4.90
CA ASN A 200 8.47 4.43 -3.62
C ASN A 200 7.90 5.16 -2.40
N GLY A 201 7.07 6.18 -2.57
CA GLY A 201 6.74 7.12 -1.49
C GLY A 201 7.93 8.01 -1.10
N MET A 202 7.74 8.82 -0.06
CA MET A 202 8.71 9.80 0.44
C MET A 202 8.52 10.02 1.95
N SER A 203 9.53 10.55 2.64
CA SER A 203 9.43 11.02 4.05
C SER A 203 8.89 12.45 4.12
N GLY A 204 8.25 12.78 5.24
CA GLY A 204 7.82 14.13 5.61
C GLY A 204 6.37 14.42 5.24
N ARG A 205 6.02 15.71 5.20
CA ARG A 205 4.66 16.16 4.87
C ARG A 205 4.47 16.27 3.36
N ILE A 206 4.26 15.12 2.72
CA ILE A 206 4.27 14.98 1.24
C ILE A 206 2.92 15.31 0.57
N THR A 207 1.84 15.39 1.36
CA THR A 207 0.48 15.67 0.92
C THR A 207 -0.35 16.29 2.06
N ILE A 208 -1.65 16.49 1.85
CA ILE A 208 -2.59 16.97 2.88
C ILE A 208 -3.11 15.79 3.69
N GLY A 209 -2.84 15.80 4.99
CA GLY A 209 -3.33 14.83 5.97
C GLY A 209 -2.85 15.18 7.38
N THR A 210 -3.20 14.33 8.33
CA THR A 210 -2.95 14.50 9.76
C THR A 210 -1.98 13.42 10.21
N THR A 211 -0.84 13.83 10.80
CA THR A 211 0.13 12.88 11.35
C THR A 211 -0.39 12.24 12.64
N ILE A 212 0.23 11.16 13.10
CA ILE A 212 -0.09 10.58 14.41
C ILE A 212 0.07 11.62 15.53
N LEU A 213 1.13 12.44 15.50
CA LEU A 213 1.37 13.51 16.46
C LEU A 213 0.27 14.57 16.41
N ASP A 214 -0.08 15.05 15.21
CA ASP A 214 -1.13 16.05 15.04
C ASP A 214 -2.48 15.50 15.57
N ALA A 215 -2.82 14.26 15.23
CA ALA A 215 -4.01 13.58 15.71
C ALA A 215 -4.05 13.39 17.23
N ILE A 216 -2.91 13.12 17.87
CA ILE A 216 -2.82 13.00 19.34
C ILE A 216 -3.09 14.34 20.01
N LYS A 217 -2.47 15.41 19.49
CA LYS A 217 -2.69 16.78 20.01
C LYS A 217 -4.15 17.19 19.90
N GLU A 218 -4.79 16.90 18.78
CA GLU A 218 -6.22 17.18 18.57
C GLU A 218 -7.12 16.36 19.52
N ALA A 219 -6.82 15.08 19.74
CA ALA A 219 -7.66 14.20 20.55
C ALA A 219 -7.59 14.49 22.06
N ILE A 220 -6.42 14.91 22.55
CA ILE A 220 -6.18 15.17 23.97
C ILE A 220 -6.51 16.62 24.37
N GLY A 221 -6.35 17.59 23.46
CA GLY A 221 -6.61 19.00 23.73
C GLY A 221 -5.49 19.73 24.49
N GLU A 222 -5.73 21.00 24.85
CA GLU A 222 -4.69 21.93 25.34
C GLU A 222 -4.33 21.78 26.84
N GLU A 223 -5.12 21.06 27.63
CA GLU A 223 -4.89 20.91 29.08
C GLU A 223 -3.75 19.94 29.41
N THR A 224 -3.33 19.13 28.44
CA THR A 224 -2.26 18.15 28.57
C THR A 224 -1.00 18.64 27.86
N GLU A 225 0.12 18.58 28.55
CA GLU A 225 1.42 18.83 27.93
C GLU A 225 1.85 17.64 27.07
N VAL A 226 1.91 17.84 25.75
CA VAL A 226 2.41 16.84 24.80
C VAL A 226 3.86 17.13 24.45
N ILE A 227 4.79 16.35 24.99
CA ILE A 227 6.20 16.40 24.63
C ILE A 227 6.39 15.56 23.36
N TYR A 228 6.97 16.15 22.32
CA TYR A 228 7.38 15.41 21.13
C TYR A 228 8.89 15.42 20.96
N GLU A 229 9.48 14.23 20.95
CA GLU A 229 10.90 14.03 20.62
C GLU A 229 11.03 12.79 19.73
N LYS A 230 11.45 12.98 18.47
CA LYS A 230 11.67 11.87 17.53
C LYS A 230 12.57 10.78 18.14
N ASN A 231 13.64 11.22 18.82
CA ASN A 231 14.49 10.41 19.67
C ASN A 231 14.52 11.05 21.07
N PRO A 232 13.93 10.43 22.10
CA PRO A 232 13.83 11.05 23.42
C PRO A 232 15.18 11.34 24.08
N SER A 233 15.30 12.51 24.68
CA SER A 233 16.50 12.95 25.40
C SER A 233 16.60 12.28 26.77
N PRO A 234 17.82 12.18 27.36
CA PRO A 234 17.98 11.66 28.72
C PRO A 234 17.17 12.42 29.77
N ASP A 235 16.99 13.73 29.59
CA ASP A 235 16.24 14.57 30.53
C ASP A 235 14.73 14.24 30.48
N THR A 236 14.16 14.10 29.28
CA THR A 236 12.77 13.65 29.10
C THR A 236 12.55 12.27 29.73
N LEU A 237 13.47 11.32 29.47
CA LEU A 237 13.39 9.96 30.00
C LEU A 237 13.62 9.86 31.52
N ALA A 238 14.27 10.85 32.13
CA ALA A 238 14.43 10.93 33.58
C ALA A 238 13.17 11.49 34.28
N SER A 239 12.29 12.17 33.53
CA SER A 239 11.09 12.79 34.09
C SER A 239 10.12 11.75 34.64
N GLN A 240 9.68 11.95 35.89
CA GLN A 240 8.78 11.03 36.60
C GLN A 240 7.30 11.42 36.48
N ASP A 241 6.99 12.55 35.82
CA ASP A 241 5.65 13.11 35.68
C ASP A 241 4.99 12.78 34.33
N ILE A 242 5.69 12.10 33.42
CA ILE A 242 5.12 11.62 32.15
C ILE A 242 4.26 10.39 32.43
N SER A 243 2.96 10.49 32.13
CA SER A 243 1.98 9.47 32.49
C SER A 243 2.08 8.22 31.61
N TYR A 244 2.28 8.42 30.31
CA TYR A 244 2.51 7.35 29.34
C TYR A 244 3.21 7.92 28.09
N ALA A 245 3.74 7.01 27.26
CA ALA A 245 4.37 7.33 25.99
C ALA A 245 3.68 6.61 24.83
N ILE A 246 3.56 7.30 23.70
CA ILE A 246 3.16 6.74 22.41
C ILE A 246 4.39 6.78 21.50
N VAL A 247 4.91 5.62 21.13
CA VAL A 247 6.12 5.47 20.31
C VAL A 247 5.72 4.90 18.94
N ALA A 248 5.79 5.72 17.90
CA ALA A 248 5.50 5.31 16.53
C ALA A 248 6.78 5.04 15.74
N VAL A 249 6.98 3.79 15.32
CA VAL A 249 8.13 3.32 14.54
C VAL A 249 7.68 2.35 13.46
N GLY A 250 8.52 2.07 12.47
CA GLY A 250 8.07 1.32 11.31
C GLY A 250 9.06 1.24 10.16
N GLU A 251 8.60 0.64 9.05
CA GLU A 251 9.31 0.60 7.77
C GLU A 251 9.28 1.96 7.07
N ASP A 252 10.33 2.29 6.32
CA ASP A 252 10.25 3.36 5.32
C ASP A 252 9.34 2.99 4.14
N PRO A 253 8.87 3.98 3.38
CA PRO A 253 8.13 3.75 2.14
C PRO A 253 8.92 2.93 1.12
N TYR A 254 8.26 1.93 0.53
CA TYR A 254 8.79 1.12 -0.57
C TYR A 254 7.67 0.68 -1.52
N ALA A 255 8.03 0.31 -2.75
CA ALA A 255 7.11 -0.26 -3.74
C ALA A 255 7.78 -1.37 -4.55
N GLU A 256 7.04 -2.46 -4.75
CA GLU A 256 7.51 -3.60 -5.55
C GLU A 256 8.84 -4.17 -5.02
N PHE A 257 9.81 -4.42 -5.91
CA PHE A 257 11.08 -5.06 -5.58
C PHE A 257 11.98 -4.22 -4.67
N THR A 258 11.73 -2.92 -4.51
CA THR A 258 12.51 -2.10 -3.56
C THR A 258 12.21 -2.46 -2.12
N GLY A 259 11.05 -3.08 -1.86
CA GLY A 259 10.65 -3.58 -0.55
C GLY A 259 11.10 -5.01 -0.23
N ASP A 260 11.76 -5.70 -1.17
CA ASP A 260 12.26 -7.06 -0.94
C ASP A 260 13.32 -7.03 0.18
N ASN A 261 12.98 -7.61 1.34
CA ASN A 261 13.82 -7.58 2.53
C ASN A 261 13.76 -8.94 3.24
N PRO A 262 14.90 -9.65 3.39
CA PRO A 262 14.95 -10.95 4.05
C PRO A 262 15.01 -10.86 5.59
N GLU A 263 15.37 -9.70 6.16
CA GLU A 263 15.60 -9.55 7.60
C GLU A 263 14.32 -9.21 8.36
N LEU A 264 13.44 -8.40 7.76
CA LEU A 264 12.12 -8.02 8.32
C LEU A 264 12.17 -7.48 9.76
N VAL A 265 13.23 -6.76 10.12
CA VAL A 265 13.38 -6.09 11.43
C VAL A 265 12.88 -4.64 11.39
N ILE A 266 12.56 -4.07 12.54
CA ILE A 266 12.15 -2.64 12.63
C ILE A 266 13.37 -1.75 12.33
N PRO A 267 13.35 -0.94 11.26
CA PRO A 267 14.49 -0.10 10.89
C PRO A 267 14.61 1.16 11.76
N PHE A 268 15.55 2.03 11.42
CA PHE A 268 15.79 3.33 12.08
C PHE A 268 16.05 3.25 13.59
N ASN A 269 16.72 2.19 14.04
CA ASN A 269 16.94 1.90 15.46
C ASN A 269 15.62 1.86 16.26
N GLY A 270 14.50 1.50 15.63
CA GLY A 270 13.17 1.54 16.25
C GLY A 270 13.09 0.69 17.52
N ALA A 271 13.75 -0.48 17.53
CA ALA A 271 13.83 -1.33 18.72
C ALA A 271 14.52 -0.63 19.91
N ASP A 272 15.58 0.14 19.65
CA ASP A 272 16.32 0.87 20.69
C ASP A 272 15.52 2.07 21.20
N ILE A 273 14.82 2.79 20.32
CA ILE A 273 13.91 3.88 20.70
C ILE A 273 12.79 3.34 21.58
N ILE A 274 12.14 2.25 21.17
CA ILE A 274 11.10 1.60 21.98
C ILE A 274 11.68 1.20 23.34
N SER A 275 12.83 0.52 23.35
CA SER A 275 13.43 0.02 24.58
C SER A 275 13.75 1.14 25.56
N SER A 276 14.35 2.24 25.11
CA SER A 276 14.79 3.34 25.98
C SER A 276 13.61 4.03 26.67
N VAL A 277 12.49 4.18 25.96
CA VAL A 277 11.25 4.75 26.50
C VAL A 277 10.56 3.76 27.43
N ALA A 278 10.37 2.51 27.00
CA ALA A 278 9.64 1.48 27.75
C ALA A 278 10.34 1.04 29.05
N ASP A 279 11.66 1.29 29.18
CA ASP A 279 12.40 1.09 30.42
C ASP A 279 12.04 2.12 31.51
N LYS A 280 11.37 3.22 31.16
CA LYS A 280 11.09 4.36 32.06
C LYS A 280 9.61 4.74 32.15
N ILE A 281 8.88 4.66 31.04
CA ILE A 281 7.52 5.20 30.91
C ILE A 281 6.60 4.10 30.36
N PRO A 282 5.36 3.94 30.89
CA PRO A 282 4.38 3.03 30.31
C PRO A 282 4.18 3.32 28.82
N THR A 283 4.46 2.35 27.95
CA THR A 283 4.64 2.62 26.51
C THR A 283 3.64 1.85 25.66
N LEU A 284 2.90 2.60 24.83
CA LEU A 284 2.19 2.11 23.66
C LEU A 284 3.09 2.21 22.43
N VAL A 285 3.36 1.09 21.77
CA VAL A 285 4.02 1.09 20.45
C VAL A 285 2.97 1.07 19.35
N VAL A 286 3.08 2.01 18.41
CA VAL A 286 2.33 2.03 17.15
C VAL A 286 3.30 1.59 16.04
N LEU A 287 3.12 0.38 15.53
CA LEU A 287 3.97 -0.18 14.47
C LEU A 287 3.38 0.13 13.10
N ILE A 288 4.10 0.90 12.30
CA ILE A 288 3.77 1.23 10.91
C ILE A 288 4.54 0.28 9.98
N SER A 289 3.86 -0.56 9.22
CA SER A 289 4.52 -1.51 8.33
C SER A 289 3.60 -2.00 7.21
N GLY A 290 4.17 -2.30 6.05
CA GLY A 290 3.42 -2.92 4.95
C GLY A 290 3.15 -4.41 5.16
N ARG A 291 3.78 -5.01 6.18
CA ARG A 291 3.83 -6.45 6.46
C ARG A 291 4.21 -6.74 7.92
N PRO A 292 4.13 -8.00 8.39
CA PRO A 292 4.66 -8.37 9.70
C PRO A 292 6.18 -8.13 9.79
N LEU A 293 6.63 -7.58 10.92
CA LEU A 293 8.03 -7.42 11.27
C LEU A 293 8.38 -8.25 12.52
N VAL A 294 9.66 -8.57 12.65
CA VAL A 294 10.21 -9.21 13.84
C VAL A 294 10.16 -8.23 15.01
N ILE A 295 9.48 -8.65 16.08
CA ILE A 295 9.54 -7.99 17.39
C ILE A 295 10.15 -8.97 18.37
N GLU A 296 11.35 -8.66 18.83
CA GLU A 296 12.11 -9.55 19.69
C GLU A 296 11.38 -9.82 21.01
N PRO A 297 11.40 -11.07 21.54
CA PRO A 297 10.73 -11.41 22.79
C PRO A 297 11.18 -10.56 24.00
N TRP A 298 12.44 -10.11 24.00
CA TRP A 298 12.94 -9.23 25.07
C TRP A 298 12.29 -7.84 25.03
N LEU A 299 12.01 -7.31 23.84
CA LEU A 299 11.36 -6.02 23.64
C LEU A 299 9.87 -6.11 23.99
N LEU A 300 9.21 -7.21 23.59
CA LEU A 300 7.81 -7.48 23.95
C LEU A 300 7.58 -7.52 25.47
N LYS A 301 8.57 -7.91 26.26
CA LYS A 301 8.47 -7.89 27.74
C LYS A 301 8.52 -6.47 28.31
N LYS A 302 9.17 -5.53 27.62
CA LYS A 302 9.34 -4.14 28.07
C LYS A 302 8.14 -3.26 27.77
N ILE A 303 7.48 -3.44 26.63
CA ILE A 303 6.35 -2.59 26.21
C ILE A 303 5.06 -2.94 26.94
N ASP A 304 4.14 -1.98 27.05
CA ASP A 304 2.86 -2.15 27.73
C ASP A 304 1.73 -2.37 26.71
N GLY A 305 1.72 -1.60 25.63
CA GLY A 305 0.80 -1.78 24.50
C GLY A 305 1.52 -1.95 23.16
N LEU A 306 0.90 -2.67 22.23
CA LEU A 306 1.37 -2.81 20.86
C LEU A 306 0.19 -2.87 19.89
N ILE A 307 0.22 -1.99 18.89
CA ILE A 307 -0.75 -1.96 17.79
C ILE A 307 0.02 -2.10 16.48
N ALA A 308 -0.43 -3.01 15.61
CA ALA A 308 -0.06 -2.98 14.20
C ALA A 308 -1.04 -2.05 13.47
N ALA A 309 -0.52 -0.92 12.98
CA ALA A 309 -1.29 0.12 12.29
C ALA A 309 -1.17 0.04 10.77
N TRP A 310 -0.37 -0.91 10.26
CA TRP A 310 -0.11 -1.12 8.84
C TRP A 310 0.43 0.14 8.16
N LEU A 311 -0.12 0.52 7.00
CA LEU A 311 0.11 1.80 6.33
C LEU A 311 -1.21 2.59 6.31
N PRO A 312 -1.51 3.35 7.39
CA PRO A 312 -2.84 3.94 7.59
C PRO A 312 -3.18 5.10 6.63
N GLY A 313 -2.23 5.60 5.83
CA GLY A 313 -2.54 6.69 4.89
C GLY A 313 -2.68 8.04 5.60
N THR A 314 -3.54 8.92 5.11
CA THR A 314 -3.51 10.36 5.46
C THR A 314 -4.24 10.75 6.74
N GLU A 315 -5.09 9.89 7.29
CA GLU A 315 -6.00 10.24 8.38
C GLU A 315 -5.56 9.58 9.71
N GLY A 316 -4.49 10.13 10.31
CA GLY A 316 -3.92 9.65 11.58
C GLY A 316 -4.91 9.64 12.75
N GLU A 317 -6.00 10.40 12.65
CA GLU A 317 -7.10 10.45 13.62
C GLU A 317 -7.79 9.10 13.81
N GLY A 318 -7.74 8.22 12.81
CA GLY A 318 -8.30 6.87 12.94
C GLY A 318 -7.55 6.02 13.97
N ILE A 319 -6.26 6.33 14.22
CA ILE A 319 -5.50 5.72 15.31
C ILE A 319 -5.98 6.27 16.65
N THR A 320 -6.14 7.59 16.77
CA THR A 320 -6.48 8.22 18.04
C THR A 320 -7.91 7.94 18.49
N ASP A 321 -8.83 7.74 17.54
CA ASP A 321 -10.19 7.25 17.79
C ASP A 321 -10.24 5.99 18.67
N VAL A 322 -9.27 5.09 18.51
CA VAL A 322 -9.26 3.81 19.23
C VAL A 322 -8.40 3.84 20.46
N ILE A 323 -7.18 4.40 20.37
CA ILE A 323 -6.27 4.38 21.51
C ILE A 323 -6.80 5.20 22.69
N PHE A 324 -7.67 6.19 22.45
CA PHE A 324 -8.35 6.97 23.49
C PHE A 324 -9.81 6.55 23.73
N GLY A 325 -10.27 5.46 23.13
CA GLY A 325 -11.54 4.81 23.46
C GLY A 325 -12.81 5.49 22.94
N ASP A 326 -12.75 6.29 21.87
CA ASP A 326 -13.98 6.73 21.18
C ASP A 326 -14.66 5.55 20.47
N TYR A 327 -13.86 4.55 20.10
CA TYR A 327 -14.29 3.31 19.47
C TYR A 327 -13.46 2.11 19.96
N ASP A 328 -14.01 0.91 19.79
CA ASP A 328 -13.31 -0.34 20.03
C ASP A 328 -12.34 -0.69 18.88
N PHE A 329 -11.35 -1.53 19.21
CA PHE A 329 -10.46 -2.20 18.25
C PHE A 329 -11.21 -3.25 17.41
#